data_AF-A0A248KMB3-F1
#
_entry.id   AF-A0A248KMB3-F1
#
_cell.length_a   1.000
_cell.length_b   1.000
_cell.length_c   1.000
_cell.angle_alpha   90.00
_cell.angle_beta   90.00
_cell.angle_gamma   90.00
#
_symmetry.space_group_name_H-M   'P 1'
#
loop_
_entity.id
_entity.type
_entity.pdbx_description
1 polymer ?
#
loop_
_entity_poly.entity_id
_entity_poly.type
_entity_poly.pdbx_seq_one_letter_code
_entity_poly.pdbx_strand_id
1 'polypeptide(L)' 'MDSAPTGDFRATITDASGREILSFELAASDRFILSSSDGKVLSRKLNKDDHYWSRTTLLEVVREMTAKN' A
#
# COMPACT_ATOMS: atom_id res chain seq x y z
N MET A 1 21.65 9.49 14.38
CA MET A 1 21.03 8.17 14.16
C MET A 1 19.60 8.47 13.78
N ASP A 2 19.27 8.32 12.50
CA ASP A 2 17.90 8.49 12.06
C ASP A 2 17.05 7.44 12.75
N SER A 3 16.09 7.91 13.56
CA SER A 3 15.04 7.06 14.10
C SER A 3 14.26 6.51 12.90
N ALA A 4 14.59 5.28 12.49
CA ALA A 4 13.76 4.55 11.54
C ALA A 4 12.31 4.62 12.04
N PRO A 5 11.33 4.99 11.20
CA PRO A 5 9.94 5.08 11.63
C PRO A 5 9.56 3.77 12.30
N THR A 6 9.29 3.82 13.60
CA THR A 6 8.85 2.66 14.39
C THR A 6 7.37 2.36 14.17
N GLY A 7 6.70 3.11 13.29
CA GLY A 7 5.26 3.18 13.18
C GLY A 7 4.75 2.41 11.99
N ASP A 8 3.80 1.53 12.27
CA ASP A 8 2.89 0.96 11.27
C ASP A 8 2.35 2.11 10.40
N PHE A 9 2.75 2.12 9.13
CA PHE A 9 2.35 3.13 8.16
C PHE A 9 1.01 2.72 7.59
N ARG A 10 -0.04 3.52 7.81
CA ARG A 10 -1.33 3.33 7.14
C ARG A 10 -1.46 4.25 5.96
N ALA A 11 -1.73 3.68 4.78
CA ALA A 11 -2.04 4.41 3.56
C ALA A 11 -3.49 4.15 3.16
N THR A 12 -4.20 5.22 2.79
CA THR A 12 -5.55 5.15 2.21
C THR A 12 -5.57 5.94 0.92
N ILE A 13 -6.09 5.33 -0.13
CA ILE A 13 -6.16 5.89 -1.47
C ILE A 13 -7.62 6.01 -1.85
N THR A 14 -8.03 7.22 -2.22
CA THR A 14 -9.41 7.53 -2.61
C THR A 14 -9.50 7.97 -4.06
N ASP A 15 -10.69 7.86 -4.65
CA ASP A 15 -11.01 8.57 -5.88
C ASP A 15 -11.28 10.06 -5.61
N ALA A 16 -11.60 10.81 -6.68
CA ALA A 16 -11.92 12.24 -6.58
C ALA A 16 -13.21 12.55 -5.81
N SER A 17 -14.08 11.55 -5.60
CA SER A 17 -15.29 11.68 -4.78
C SER A 17 -15.03 11.42 -3.29
N GLY A 18 -13.82 10.99 -2.93
CA GLY A 18 -13.44 10.59 -1.58
C GLY A 18 -13.79 9.14 -1.26
N ARG A 19 -14.24 8.34 -2.24
CA ARG A 19 -14.49 6.90 -2.05
C ARG A 19 -13.17 6.18 -1.91
N GLU A 20 -13.05 5.34 -0.89
CA GLU A 20 -11.88 4.47 -0.73
C GLU A 20 -11.76 3.48 -1.89
N ILE A 21 -10.56 3.41 -2.46
CA ILE A 21 -10.17 2.45 -3.50
C ILE A 21 -9.27 1.37 -2.90
N LEU A 22 -8.37 1.75 -1.99
CA LEU A 22 -7.38 0.85 -1.41
C LEU A 22 -6.92 1.39 -0.05
N SER A 23 -6.81 0.52 0.94
CA SER A 23 -6.29 0.85 2.26
C SER A 23 -5.42 -0.28 2.77
N PHE A 24 -4.23 0.04 3.27
CA PHE A 24 -3.30 -0.95 3.78
C PHE A 24 -2.41 -0.38 4.88
N GLU A 25 -1.94 -1.29 5.74
CA GLU A 25 -0.95 -1.02 6.76
C GLU A 25 0.38 -1.65 6.36
N LEU A 26 1.47 -1.01 6.78
CA LEU A 26 2.82 -1.36 6.38
C LEU A 26 3.79 -1.16 7.54
N ALA A 27 4.27 -2.26 8.10
CA ALA A 27 5.37 -2.25 9.04
C ALA A 27 6.71 -2.23 8.29
N ALA A 28 7.77 -1.72 8.94
CA ALA A 28 9.11 -1.67 8.37
C ALA A 28 9.69 -3.06 7.99
N SER A 29 9.14 -4.13 8.55
CA SER A 29 9.53 -5.53 8.26
C SER A 29 8.68 -6.21 7.19
N ASP A 30 7.60 -5.58 6.73
CA ASP A 30 6.66 -6.22 5.83
C ASP A 30 7.25 -6.41 4.45
N ARG A 31 6.97 -7.58 3.87
CA ARG A 31 7.38 -7.94 2.51
C ARG A 31 6.21 -7.92 1.53
N PHE A 32 5.02 -7.62 2.02
CA PHE A 32 3.79 -7.62 1.26
C PHE A 32 2.91 -6.47 1.71
N ILE A 33 2.26 -5.83 0.74
CA ILE A 33 1.07 -5.02 0.98
C ILE A 33 -0.10 -5.98 1.02
N LEU A 34 -0.88 -5.92 2.10
CA LEU A 34 -2.14 -6.64 2.24
C LEU A 34 -3.27 -5.62 2.33
N SER A 35 -4.31 -5.82 1.52
CA SER A 35 -5.53 -5.00 1.56
C SER A 35 -6.74 -5.90 1.49
N SER A 36 -7.82 -5.50 2.14
CA SER A 36 -9.13 -6.13 1.97
C SER A 36 -10.04 -5.19 1.17
N SER A 37 -10.70 -5.69 0.14
CA SER A 37 -11.69 -4.96 -0.66
C SER A 37 -12.79 -5.93 -1.05
N ASP A 38 -14.05 -5.57 -0.81
CA ASP A 38 -15.24 -6.38 -1.17
C ASP A 38 -15.16 -7.86 -0.74
N GLY A 39 -14.57 -8.13 0.43
CA GLY A 39 -14.41 -9.48 0.98
C GLY A 39 -13.27 -10.30 0.35
N LYS A 40 -12.53 -9.75 -0.62
CA LYS A 40 -11.32 -10.34 -1.19
C LYS A 40 -10.09 -9.78 -0.49
N VAL A 41 -9.12 -10.65 -0.20
CA VAL A 41 -7.79 -10.24 0.24
C VAL A 41 -6.91 -10.07 -0.99
N LEU A 42 -6.45 -8.85 -1.21
CA LEU A 42 -5.48 -8.50 -2.23
C LEU A 42 -4.08 -8.50 -1.61
N SER A 43 -3.10 -8.95 -2.38
CA SER A 43 -1.70 -8.90 -1.97
C SER A 43 -0.77 -8.49 -3.12
N ARG A 44 0.26 -7.73 -2.74
CA ARG A 44 1.38 -7.34 -3.62
C ARG A 44 2.69 -7.49 -2.84
N LYS A 45 3.68 -8.13 -3.45
CA LYS A 45 5.02 -8.25 -2.88
C LYS A 45 5.76 -6.91 -2.97
N LEU A 46 6.46 -6.54 -1.90
CA LEU A 46 7.32 -5.36 -1.86
C LEU A 46 8.75 -5.74 -2.26
N ASN A 47 9.32 -4.94 -3.15
CA ASN A 47 10.74 -4.96 -3.42
C ASN A 47 11.49 -4.08 -2.42
N LYS A 48 12.81 -4.28 -2.28
CA LYS A 48 13.62 -3.53 -1.30
C LYS A 48 13.52 -2.02 -1.49
N ASP A 49 13.37 -1.58 -2.74
CA ASP A 49 13.24 -0.17 -3.11
C ASP A 49 11.82 0.41 -2.90
N ASP A 50 10.81 -0.46 -2.73
CA ASP A 50 9.42 -0.03 -2.51
C ASP A 50 9.18 0.53 -1.10
N HIS A 51 10.16 0.42 -0.19
CA HIS A 51 10.13 1.12 1.09
C HIS A 51 10.29 2.64 0.93
N TYR A 52 10.71 3.11 -0.26
CA TYR A 52 10.68 4.52 -0.63
C TYR A 52 9.44 4.81 -1.48
N TRP A 53 8.43 5.43 -0.87
CA TRP A 53 7.15 5.72 -1.50
C TRP A 53 7.21 6.91 -2.45
N SER A 54 7.61 6.67 -3.70
CA SER A 54 7.47 7.65 -4.77
C SER A 54 6.03 7.70 -5.29
N ARG A 55 5.64 8.80 -5.94
CA ARG A 55 4.35 8.89 -6.66
C ARG A 55 4.19 7.76 -7.68
N THR A 56 5.27 7.37 -8.34
CA THR A 56 5.27 6.27 -9.32
C THR A 56 4.98 4.94 -8.64
N THR A 57 5.68 4.62 -7.55
CA THR A 57 5.49 3.39 -6.77
C THR A 57 4.04 3.27 -6.27
N LEU A 58 3.47 4.37 -5.77
CA LEU A 58 2.07 4.40 -5.32
C LEU A 58 1.09 4.12 -6.47
N LEU A 59 1.32 4.69 -7.66
CA LEU A 59 0.46 4.44 -8.82
C LEU A 59 0.53 2.98 -9.30
N GLU A 60 1.70 2.34 -9.21
CA GLU A 60 1.86 0.91 -9.52
C GLU A 60 1.10 0.04 -8.53
N VAL A 61 1.22 0.32 -7.22
CA VAL A 61 0.43 -0.37 -6.18
C VAL A 61 -1.05 -0.28 -6.48
N VAL A 62 -1.57 0.93 -6.74
CA VAL A 62 -2.98 1.13 -7.06
C VAL A 62 -3.37 0.27 -8.26
N ARG A 63 -2.65 0.40 -9.38
CA ARG A 63 -2.98 -0.33 -10.62
C ARG A 63 -3.01 -1.83 -10.41
N GLU A 64 -1.98 -2.39 -9.78
CA GLU A 64 -1.87 -3.84 -9.58
C GLU A 64 -2.93 -4.38 -8.62
N MET A 65 -3.23 -3.64 -7.55
CA MET A 65 -4.18 -4.08 -6.53
C MET A 65 -5.62 -3.91 -7.01
N THR A 66 -5.94 -2.84 -7.75
CA THR A 66 -7.29 -2.64 -8.29
C THR A 66 -7.58 -3.48 -9.53
N ALA A 67 -6.57 -3.85 -10.32
CA ALA A 67 -6.76 -4.72 -11.49
C ALA A 67 -7.10 -6.17 -11.12
N LYS A 68 -6.85 -6.57 -9.86
CA LYS A 68 -7.14 -7.92 -9.34
C LYS A 68 -8.53 -8.04 -8.70
N ASN A 69 -9.29 -6.94 -8.61
CA ASN A 69 -10.63 -6.93 -8.03
C ASN A 69 -11.72 -7.37 -9.01
#